data_AF-A0A2J6X7F6-F1
#
_entry.id   AF-A0A2J6X7F6-F1
#
_cell.length_a   1.000
_cell.length_b   1.000
_cell.length_c   1.000
_cell.angle_alpha   90.00
_cell.angle_beta   90.00
_cell.angle_gamma   90.00
#
_symmetry.space_group_name_H-M   'P 1'
#
loop_
_entity.id
_entity.type
_entity.pdbx_description
1 polymer ?
#
loop_
_entity_poly.entity_id
_entity_poly.type
_entity_poly.pdbx_seq_one_letter_code
_entity_poly.pdbx_strand_id
1 'polypeptide(L)' 'LAILGRALERGVLAMRAGLYVNCIRLLVPLVITDDQLDEGLDVLIGAMRG' A
#
# COMPACT_ATOMS: atom_id res chain seq x y z
N LEU A 1 -1.10 11.60 -4.04
CA LEU A 1 -2.03 11.37 -2.90
C LEU A 1 -3.14 10.38 -3.24
N ALA A 2 -3.75 10.48 -4.43
CA ALA A 2 -4.89 9.64 -4.84
C ALA A 2 -4.71 8.14 -4.58
N ILE A 3 -3.56 7.55 -4.94
CA ILE A 3 -3.30 6.10 -4.76
C ILE A 3 -3.39 5.70 -3.28
N LEU A 4 -2.67 6.39 -2.39
CA LEU A 4 -2.67 6.04 -0.96
C LEU A 4 -3.98 6.37 -0.27
N GLY A 5 -4.69 7.42 -0.72
CA GLY A 5 -6.05 7.71 -0.24
C GLY A 5 -7.01 6.57 -0.58
N ARG A 6 -7.00 6.10 -1.83
CA ARG A 6 -7.81 4.96 -2.28
C ARG A 6 -7.46 3.66 -1.57
N ALA A 7 -6.17 3.41 -1.30
CA ALA A 7 -5.76 2.25 -0.53
C ALA A 7 -6.26 2.33 0.92
N LEU A 8 -6.17 3.51 1.54
CA LEU A 8 -6.64 3.76 2.91
C LEU A 8 -8.15 3.58 3.04
N GLU A 9 -8.94 4.08 2.08
CA GLU A 9 -10.40 3.87 2.01
C GLU A 9 -10.79 2.39 1.97
N ARG A 10 -9.88 1.53 1.50
CA ARG A 10 -10.05 0.06 1.41
C ARG A 10 -9.33 -0.69 2.53
N GLY A 11 -8.85 0.01 3.57
CA GLY A 11 -8.26 -0.59 4.76
C GLY A 11 -6.75 -0.83 4.72
N VAL A 12 -6.05 -0.40 3.66
CA VAL A 12 -4.59 -0.59 3.54
C VAL A 12 -3.83 0.70 3.81
N LEU A 13 -2.97 0.67 4.82
CA LEU A 13 -2.06 1.76 5.15
C LEU A 13 -0.69 1.53 4.52
N ALA A 14 -0.22 2.50 3.74
CA ALA A 14 1.15 2.54 3.22
C ALA A 14 1.68 3.97 3.23
N MET A 15 2.98 4.14 3.03
CA MET A 15 3.65 5.44 3.14
C MET A 15 4.39 5.84 1.86
N ARG A 16 4.54 7.15 1.68
CA ARG A 16 5.40 7.71 0.63
C ARG A 16 6.85 7.71 1.08
N ALA A 17 7.77 7.65 0.14
CA ALA A 17 9.20 7.70 0.37
C ALA A 17 9.96 8.31 -0.82
N GLY A 18 11.26 8.52 -0.62
CA GLY A 18 12.18 9.06 -1.62
C GLY A 18 12.28 10.60 -1.57
N LEU A 19 13.36 11.14 -2.12
CA LEU A 19 13.65 12.58 -2.14
C LEU A 19 12.51 13.38 -2.81
N TYR A 20 11.94 12.82 -3.88
CA TYR A 20 10.83 13.42 -4.63
C TYR A 20 9.45 12.93 -4.18
N VAL A 21 9.38 12.12 -3.12
CA VAL A 21 8.12 11.62 -2.53
C VAL A 21 7.23 10.89 -3.56
N ASN A 22 7.86 10.30 -4.58
CA ASN A 22 7.23 9.63 -5.72
C ASN A 22 7.28 8.10 -5.62
N CYS A 23 7.81 7.55 -4.52
CA CYS A 23 7.82 6.12 -4.25
C CYS A 23 6.80 5.78 -3.16
N ILE A 24 6.19 4.59 -3.27
CA ILE A 24 5.44 3.96 -2.18
C ILE A 24 6.38 2.94 -1.53
N ARG A 25 6.50 2.99 -0.20
CA ARG A 25 7.31 2.05 0.56
C ARG A 25 6.42 1.12 1.36
N LEU A 26 6.73 -0.17 1.30
CA LEU A 26 6.09 -1.22 2.08
C LEU A 26 7.00 -1.56 3.26
N LEU A 27 6.52 -1.31 4.48
CA LEU A 27 7.17 -1.67 5.74
C LEU A 27 6.19 -2.47 6.57
N VAL A 28 5.86 -3.66 6.09
CA VAL A 28 4.99 -4.61 6.80
C VAL A 28 5.73 -5.24 7.98
N PRO A 29 5.02 -5.66 9.05
CA PRO A 29 5.65 -6.43 10.11
C PRO A 29 6.15 -7.77 9.57
N LEU A 30 7.31 -8.24 10.05
CA LEU A 30 7.88 -9.53 9.62
C LEU A 30 7.05 -10.75 10.01
N VAL A 31 6.05 -10.55 10.88
CA VAL A 31 5.10 -11.59 11.34
C VAL A 31 3.77 -11.57 10.58
N ILE A 32 3.63 -10.73 9.54
CA ILE A 32 2.45 -10.73 8.66
C ILE A 32 2.32 -12.11 8.00
N THR A 33 1.08 -12.60 7.82
CA THR A 33 0.87 -13.84 7.06
C THR A 33 0.92 -13.57 5.56
N ASP A 34 1.21 -14.60 4.78
CA ASP A 34 1.21 -14.49 3.31
C ASP A 34 -0.17 -14.03 2.80
N ASP A 35 -1.27 -14.60 3.32
CA ASP A 35 -2.64 -14.20 2.95
C ASP A 35 -2.91 -12.70 3.21
N GLN A 36 -2.46 -12.17 4.36
CA GLN A 36 -2.64 -10.75 4.70
C GLN A 36 -1.78 -9.85 3.80
N LEU A 37 -0.57 -10.30 3.46
CA LEU A 37 0.30 -9.57 2.56
C LEU A 37 -0.29 -9.51 1.15
N ASP A 38 -0.78 -10.63 0.63
CA ASP A 38 -1.39 -10.73 -0.68
C ASP A 38 -2.66 -9.87 -0.78
N GLU A 39 -3.55 -9.94 0.23
CA GLU A 39 -4.74 -9.07 0.30
C GLU A 39 -4.35 -7.58 0.29
N GLY A 40 -3.36 -7.20 1.09
CA GLY A 40 -2.88 -5.83 1.15
C GLY A 40 -2.28 -5.33 -0.17
N LEU A 41 -1.54 -6.19 -0.86
CA LEU A 41 -0.94 -5.91 -2.16
C LEU A 41 -2.01 -5.79 -3.27
N ASP A 42 -3.03 -6.64 -3.26
CA ASP A 42 -4.14 -6.60 -4.21
C ASP A 42 -4.92 -5.28 -4.11
N VAL A 43 -5.21 -4.82 -2.89
CA VAL A 43 -5.84 -3.52 -2.65
C VAL A 43 -4.97 -2.39 -3.18
N LEU A 44 -3.64 -2.45 -2.96
CA LEU A 44 -2.71 -1.43 -3.43
C LEU A 44 -2.63 -1.39 -4.96
N ILE A 45 -2.57 -2.54 -5.62
CA ILE A 45 -2.60 -2.65 -7.10
C ILE A 45 -3.93 -2.10 -7.64
N GLY A 46 -5.06 -2.45 -7.02
CA GLY A 46 -6.36 -1.90 -7.37
C GLY A 46 -6.39 -0.36 -7.25
N ALA A 47 -5.79 0.19 -6.19
CA ALA A 47 -5.68 1.62 -6.00
C ALA A 47 -4.76 2.32 -7.02
N MET A 48 -3.82 1.61 -7.67
CA MET A 48 -2.99 2.13 -8.78
C MET A 48 -3.70 2.11 -10.13
N ARG A 49 -4.65 1.17 -10.31
CA ARG A 49 -5.39 0.98 -11.57
C ARG A 49 -6.63 1.88 -11.71
N GLY A 50 -7.20 2.33 -10.59
CA GLY A 50 -8.27 3.33 -10.58
C GLY A 50 -7.77 4.74 -10.80
#